data_AF-A0A0F2T7T4-F1
#
_entry.id   AF-A0A0F2T7T4-F1
#
_cell.length_a   1.000
_cell.length_b   1.000
_cell.length_c   1.000
_cell.angle_alpha   90.00
_cell.angle_beta   90.00
_cell.angle_gamma   90.00
#
_symmetry.space_group_name_H-M   'P 1'
#
loop_
_entity.id
_entity.type
_entity.pdbx_description
1 polymer ?
#
loop_
_entity_poly.entity_id
_entity_poly.type
_entity_poly.pdbx_seq_one_letter_code
_entity_poly.pdbx_strand_id
1 'polypeptide(L)'
;MYVTRKGGTIVTCASTSGYMHQYDNRYLWMSLKRIVGSHFANYREAFEANRLIAKGKIHPTVSKVYSLEETGQAALDVHHNKHQGKVGVLCLAPEEGLGVRDAEFRAQHIDAINRFRNV
;
A
#
# COMPACT_ATOMS: atom_id res chain seq x y z
N MET A 1 15.39 -1.52 -15.47
CA MET A 1 15.58 -2.61 -16.46
C MET A 1 16.84 -3.43 -16.26
N TYR A 2 18.01 -2.80 -16.06
CA TYR A 2 19.30 -3.48 -15.87
C TYR A 2 19.27 -4.57 -14.78
N VAL A 3 18.78 -4.21 -13.59
CA VAL A 3 18.85 -5.04 -12.37
C VAL A 3 17.91 -6.25 -12.34
N THR A 4 16.85 -6.26 -13.15
CA THR A 4 15.91 -7.38 -13.17
C THR A 4 16.60 -8.63 -13.70
N ARG A 5 16.41 -9.79 -13.07
CA ARG A 5 17.00 -11.07 -13.53
C ARG A 5 16.59 -11.37 -14.98
N LYS A 6 17.42 -12.14 -15.71
CA LYS A 6 17.05 -12.74 -17.01
C LYS A 6 15.73 -13.53 -16.88
N GLY A 7 14.78 -13.30 -17.78
CA GLY A 7 13.43 -13.87 -17.75
C GLY A 7 12.47 -13.20 -16.76
N GLY A 8 12.93 -12.21 -16.00
CA GLY A 8 12.16 -11.57 -14.93
C GLY A 8 11.09 -10.59 -15.43
N THR A 9 10.21 -10.22 -14.51
CA THR A 9 9.09 -9.30 -14.76
C THR A 9 9.33 -7.99 -14.01
N ILE A 10 9.06 -6.88 -14.69
CA ILE A 10 8.87 -5.56 -14.06
C ILE A 10 7.37 -5.29 -14.08
N VAL A 11 6.74 -5.15 -12.92
CA VAL A 11 5.31 -4.79 -12.83
C VAL A 11 5.22 -3.31 -12.46
N THR A 12 4.40 -2.54 -13.17
CA THR A 12 4.17 -1.11 -12.91
C THR A 12 2.68 -0.81 -12.79
N CYS A 13 2.31 0.07 -11.85
CA CYS A 13 0.93 0.50 -11.65
C CYS A 13 0.72 2.03 -11.65
N ALA A 14 1.82 2.79 -11.63
CA ALA A 14 1.79 4.25 -11.55
C ALA A 14 3.14 4.83 -11.98
N SER A 15 3.21 6.16 -12.08
CA SER A 15 4.39 6.91 -12.51
C SER A 15 4.53 8.24 -11.75
N THR A 16 4.70 8.18 -10.43
CA THR A 16 4.71 9.37 -9.55
C THR A 16 5.71 10.44 -9.99
N SER A 17 6.90 10.05 -10.50
CA SER A 17 7.95 10.97 -10.94
C SER A 17 7.81 11.43 -12.40
N GLY A 18 6.78 10.98 -13.14
CA GLY A 18 6.58 11.27 -14.55
C GLY A 18 6.28 10.02 -15.38
N TYR A 19 5.27 10.10 -16.26
CA TYR A 19 4.76 8.96 -17.04
C TYR A 19 5.55 8.66 -18.32
N MET A 20 6.43 9.56 -18.76
CA MET A 20 7.29 9.33 -19.92
C MET A 20 8.51 8.50 -19.52
N HIS A 21 8.40 7.18 -19.65
CA HIS A 21 9.47 6.26 -19.28
C HIS A 21 10.48 6.09 -20.41
N GLN A 22 11.76 6.05 -20.05
CA GLN A 22 12.85 5.71 -20.96
C GLN A 22 13.71 4.61 -20.33
N TYR A 23 14.03 3.59 -21.12
CA TYR A 23 14.94 2.53 -20.70
C TYR A 23 15.71 1.97 -21.89
N ASP A 24 16.86 1.38 -21.61
CA ASP A 24 17.63 0.65 -22.61
C ASP A 24 16.98 -0.71 -22.89
N ASN A 25 16.38 -0.81 -24.08
CA ASN A 25 15.62 -1.97 -24.51
C ASN A 25 16.47 -3.24 -24.69
N ARG A 26 17.81 -3.12 -24.82
CA ARG A 26 18.73 -4.27 -24.93
C ARG A 26 18.58 -5.20 -23.72
N TYR A 27 18.44 -4.62 -22.53
CA TYR A 27 18.22 -5.39 -21.30
C TYR A 27 16.85 -6.07 -21.23
N LEU A 28 15.85 -5.60 -21.99
CA LEU A 28 14.55 -6.25 -22.07
C LEU A 28 14.65 -7.47 -22.98
N TRP A 29 14.95 -7.27 -24.26
CA TRP A 29 14.81 -8.35 -25.26
C TRP A 29 15.92 -9.41 -25.14
N MET A 30 17.18 -9.03 -24.96
CA MET A 30 18.30 -10.00 -24.92
C MET A 30 18.24 -10.88 -23.67
N SER A 31 17.62 -10.37 -22.61
CA SER A 31 17.43 -11.08 -21.36
C SER A 31 16.00 -11.59 -21.16
N LEU A 32 15.16 -11.60 -22.21
CA LEU A 32 13.81 -12.18 -22.21
C LEU A 32 12.91 -11.67 -21.05
N LYS A 33 13.08 -10.40 -20.68
CA LYS A 33 12.31 -9.79 -19.60
C LYS A 33 10.96 -9.31 -20.14
N ARG A 34 10.02 -9.04 -19.24
CA ARG A 34 8.70 -8.48 -19.57
C ARG A 34 8.34 -7.30 -18.68
N ILE A 35 7.59 -6.36 -19.23
CA ILE A 35 6.97 -5.26 -18.48
C ILE A 35 5.46 -5.52 -18.47
N VAL A 36 4.88 -5.57 -17.28
CA VAL A 36 3.44 -5.80 -17.09
C VAL A 36 2.84 -4.55 -16.46
N GLY A 37 1.92 -3.92 -17.18
CA GLY A 37 1.06 -2.89 -16.61
C GLY A 37 -0.01 -3.54 -15.75
N SER A 38 -0.23 -3.01 -14.55
CA SER A 38 -1.29 -3.44 -13.63
C SER A 38 -2.07 -2.22 -13.17
N HIS A 39 -3.39 -2.33 -13.02
CA HIS A 39 -4.21 -1.23 -12.54
C HIS A 39 -5.29 -1.73 -11.61
N PHE A 40 -5.30 -1.18 -10.40
CA PHE A 40 -6.23 -1.57 -9.34
C PHE A 40 -6.23 -3.09 -9.11
N ALA A 41 -7.40 -3.65 -8.81
CA ALA A 41 -7.66 -5.08 -8.66
C ALA A 41 -9.12 -5.35 -9.06
N ASN A 42 -9.37 -6.50 -9.69
CA ASN A 42 -10.74 -6.95 -9.86
C ASN A 42 -11.34 -7.40 -8.51
N TYR A 43 -12.66 -7.64 -8.48
CA TYR A 43 -13.34 -7.97 -7.23
C TYR A 43 -12.84 -9.27 -6.58
N ARG A 44 -12.47 -10.27 -7.38
CA ARG A 44 -11.90 -11.52 -6.87
C ARG A 44 -10.57 -11.28 -6.17
N GLU A 45 -9.68 -10.53 -6.80
CA GLU A 45 -8.37 -10.16 -6.23
C GLU A 45 -8.53 -9.33 -4.95
N ALA A 46 -9.47 -8.37 -4.94
CA ALA A 46 -9.79 -7.58 -3.76
C ALA A 46 -10.30 -8.47 -2.60
N PHE A 47 -11.17 -9.45 -2.90
CA PHE A 47 -11.62 -10.43 -1.92
C PHE A 47 -10.47 -11.29 -1.38
N GLU A 48 -9.60 -11.79 -2.26
CA GLU A 48 -8.45 -12.60 -1.86
C GLU A 48 -7.47 -11.81 -0.98
N ALA A 49 -7.22 -10.54 -1.32
CA ALA A 49 -6.41 -9.63 -0.50
C ALA A 49 -7.04 -9.39 0.88
N ASN A 50 -8.35 -9.07 0.94
CA ASN A 50 -9.05 -8.90 2.21
C ASN A 50 -9.07 -10.18 3.05
N ARG A 51 -9.20 -11.35 2.41
CA ARG A 51 -9.14 -12.65 3.09
C ARG A 51 -7.78 -12.90 3.75
N LEU A 52 -6.67 -12.46 3.13
CA LEU A 52 -5.34 -12.56 3.75
C LEU A 52 -5.21 -11.65 4.98
N ILE A 53 -5.82 -10.47 4.95
CA ILE A 53 -5.90 -9.56 6.10
C ILE A 53 -6.73 -10.19 7.23
N ALA A 54 -7.93 -10.70 6.91
CA ALA A 54 -8.81 -11.36 7.87
C ALA A 54 -8.16 -12.60 8.54
N LYS A 55 -7.21 -13.25 7.85
CA LYS A 55 -6.42 -14.37 8.39
C LYS A 55 -5.14 -13.95 9.12
N GLY A 56 -4.90 -12.65 9.31
CA GLY A 56 -3.71 -12.13 9.99
C GLY A 56 -2.40 -12.42 9.25
N LYS A 57 -2.44 -12.64 7.93
CA LYS A 57 -1.24 -12.86 7.10
C LYS A 57 -0.70 -11.56 6.51
N ILE A 58 -1.55 -10.55 6.37
CA ILE A 58 -1.21 -9.18 5.96
C ILE A 58 -1.80 -8.24 7.02
N HIS A 59 -1.03 -7.22 7.42
CA HIS A 59 -1.45 -6.27 8.44
C HIS A 59 -1.57 -4.86 7.85
N PRO A 60 -2.48 -4.02 8.36
CA PRO A 60 -2.57 -2.63 7.94
C PRO A 60 -1.28 -1.86 8.26
N THR A 61 -1.03 -0.79 7.50
CA THR A 61 0.18 0.03 7.63
C THR A 61 -0.16 1.49 7.92
N VAL A 62 -1.21 1.71 8.72
CA VAL A 62 -1.65 3.05 9.12
C VAL A 62 -0.61 3.68 10.04
N SER A 63 -0.15 4.87 9.69
CA SER A 63 0.89 5.59 10.44
C SER A 63 0.35 6.79 11.20
N LYS A 64 -0.60 7.51 10.60
CA LYS A 64 -1.27 8.65 11.21
C LYS A 64 -2.75 8.65 10.87
N VAL A 65 -3.56 9.13 11.79
CA VAL A 65 -5.01 9.30 11.61
C VAL A 65 -5.36 10.77 11.87
N TYR A 66 -6.25 11.30 11.05
CA TYR A 66 -6.78 12.66 11.12
C TYR A 66 -8.29 12.64 11.33
N SER A 67 -8.86 13.73 11.82
CA SER A 67 -10.32 13.90 11.79
C SER A 67 -10.81 14.18 10.37
N LEU A 68 -12.13 14.11 10.15
CA LEU A 68 -12.72 14.41 8.84
C LEU A 68 -12.45 15.86 8.41
N GLU A 69 -12.50 16.79 9.35
CA GLU A 69 -12.23 18.22 9.15
C GLU A 69 -10.79 18.48 8.70
N GLU A 70 -9.85 17.61 9.10
CA GLU A 70 -8.43 17.70 8.79
C GLU A 70 -8.03 16.98 7.49
N THR A 71 -9.00 16.50 6.69
CA THR A 71 -8.73 15.78 5.43
C THR A 71 -7.82 16.58 4.48
N GLY A 72 -7.93 17.90 4.44
CA GLY A 72 -7.03 18.76 3.65
C GLY A 72 -5.57 18.65 4.10
N GLN A 73 -5.32 18.61 5.40
CA GLN A 73 -3.98 18.43 5.96
C GLN A 73 -3.46 17.00 5.70
N ALA A 74 -4.33 16.00 5.85
CA ALA A 74 -4.00 14.61 5.51
C ALA A 74 -3.53 14.48 4.05
N ALA A 75 -4.23 15.11 3.10
CA ALA A 75 -3.85 15.12 1.70
C ALA A 75 -2.53 15.87 1.46
N LEU A 76 -2.30 17.00 2.15
CA LEU A 76 -1.06 17.77 2.06
C LEU A 76 0.17 16.98 2.54
N ASP A 77 0.01 16.21 3.63
CA ASP A 77 1.09 15.38 4.16
C ASP A 77 1.40 14.18 3.26
N VAL A 78 0.39 13.66 2.53
CA VAL A 78 0.62 12.70 1.44
C VAL A 78 1.34 13.35 0.28
N HIS A 79 0.90 14.53 -0.17
CA HIS A 79 1.49 15.26 -1.28
C HIS A 79 2.97 15.57 -1.07
N HIS A 80 3.35 15.93 0.16
CA HIS A 80 4.72 16.25 0.54
C HIS A 80 5.52 15.07 1.10
N ASN A 81 5.03 13.82 1.00
CA ASN A 81 5.70 12.61 1.50
C ASN A 81 6.11 12.71 2.99
N LYS A 82 5.30 13.37 3.84
CA LYS A 82 5.59 13.62 5.26
C LYS A 82 5.20 12.47 6.22
N HIS A 83 4.96 11.28 5.67
CA HIS A 83 4.51 10.12 6.44
C HIS A 83 5.14 8.84 5.89
N GLN A 84 5.34 7.84 6.75
CA GLN A 84 5.73 6.50 6.33
C GLN A 84 4.54 5.56 6.49
N GLY A 85 3.95 5.05 5.39
CA GLY A 85 2.81 4.12 5.45
C GLY A 85 1.53 4.69 4.86
N LYS A 86 0.41 4.56 5.57
CA LYS A 86 -0.91 5.06 5.15
C LYS A 86 -1.44 6.11 6.13
N VAL A 87 -2.02 7.17 5.59
CA VAL A 87 -2.80 8.15 6.37
C VAL A 87 -4.26 7.70 6.39
N GLY A 88 -4.83 7.57 7.58
CA GLY A 88 -6.26 7.33 7.80
C GLY A 88 -7.02 8.61 8.11
N VAL A 89 -8.32 8.63 7.84
CA VAL A 89 -9.23 9.72 8.18
C VAL A 89 -10.42 9.12 8.90
N LEU A 90 -10.72 9.62 10.10
CA LEU A 90 -11.96 9.30 10.81
C LEU A 90 -13.11 9.99 10.08
N CYS A 91 -14.16 9.23 9.74
CA CYS A 91 -15.39 9.79 9.19
C CYS A 91 -16.45 9.88 10.29
N LEU A 92 -17.33 8.88 10.40
CA LEU A 92 -18.33 8.82 11.47
C LEU A 92 -17.80 8.26 12.80
N ALA A 93 -16.60 7.67 12.79
CA ALA A 93 -15.97 7.18 14.02
C ALA A 93 -15.49 8.39 14.85
N PRO A 94 -15.93 8.55 16.10
CA PRO A 94 -15.58 9.72 16.90
C PRO A 94 -14.12 9.69 17.40
N GLU A 95 -13.49 8.52 17.44
CA GLU A 95 -12.12 8.33 17.92
C GLU A 95 -11.47 7.09 17.30
N GLU A 96 -10.14 6.98 17.44
CA GLU A 96 -9.39 5.79 17.04
C GLU A 96 -9.69 4.58 17.94
N GLY A 97 -9.36 3.37 17.46
CA GLY A 97 -9.42 2.15 18.28
C GLY A 97 -10.79 1.45 18.33
N LEU A 98 -11.83 2.06 17.77
CA LEU A 98 -13.17 1.47 17.68
C LEU A 98 -13.26 0.37 16.59
N GLY A 99 -14.32 -0.45 16.67
CA GLY A 99 -14.72 -1.41 15.63
C GLY A 99 -14.15 -2.82 15.74
N VAL A 100 -13.29 -3.10 16.72
CA VAL A 100 -12.76 -4.44 16.96
C VAL A 100 -13.84 -5.34 17.56
N ARG A 101 -14.10 -6.49 16.92
CA ARG A 101 -15.08 -7.50 17.38
C ARG A 101 -14.44 -8.81 17.85
N ASP A 102 -13.17 -9.02 17.51
CA ASP A 102 -12.36 -10.15 17.94
C ASP A 102 -11.07 -9.60 18.56
N ALA A 103 -11.13 -9.36 19.87
CA ALA A 103 -10.04 -8.74 20.61
C ALA A 103 -8.87 -9.70 20.83
N GLU A 104 -9.15 -11.00 21.00
CA GLU A 104 -8.13 -12.03 21.21
C GLU A 104 -7.26 -12.20 19.96
N PHE A 105 -7.89 -12.30 18.79
CA PHE A 105 -7.17 -12.39 17.52
C PHE A 105 -6.35 -11.12 17.25
N ARG A 106 -6.91 -9.94 17.53
CA ARG A 106 -6.17 -8.67 17.39
C ARG A 106 -4.95 -8.63 18.30
N ALA A 107 -5.07 -9.07 19.55
CA ALA A 107 -3.98 -9.03 20.53
C ALA A 107 -2.75 -9.83 20.05
N GLN A 108 -2.97 -10.97 19.38
CA GLN A 108 -1.88 -11.79 18.82
C GLN A 108 -1.05 -11.08 17.74
N HIS A 109 -1.58 -10.04 17.11
CA HIS A 109 -0.98 -9.35 15.97
C HIS A 109 -0.70 -7.86 16.22
N ILE A 110 -0.85 -7.37 17.46
CA ILE A 110 -0.90 -5.94 17.76
C ILE A 110 0.37 -5.19 17.31
N ASP A 111 1.55 -5.77 17.51
CA ASP A 111 2.82 -5.15 17.11
C ASP A 111 2.95 -5.04 15.59
N ALA A 112 2.45 -6.04 14.87
CA ALA A 112 2.48 -6.03 13.41
C ALA A 112 1.44 -5.04 12.85
N ILE A 113 0.29 -4.89 13.51
CA ILE A 113 -0.76 -3.92 13.18
C ILE A 113 -0.27 -2.48 13.40
N ASN A 114 0.46 -2.22 14.49
CA ASN A 114 0.94 -0.89 14.86
C ASN A 114 2.35 -0.57 14.34
N ARG A 115 2.93 -1.42 13.48
CA ARG A 115 4.32 -1.29 13.01
C ARG A 115 4.69 0.07 12.42
N PHE A 116 3.72 0.76 11.81
CA PHE A 116 3.93 2.05 11.15
C PHE A 116 3.55 3.26 12.01
N ARG A 117 3.08 3.05 13.24
CA ARG A 117 2.78 4.16 14.16
C ARG A 117 4.09 4.81 14.61
N ASN A 118 4.13 6.14 14.58
CA ASN A 118 5.24 6.97 15.06
C ASN A 118 6.56 6.80 14.28
N VAL A 119 6.48 6.50 12.97
CA VAL A 119 7.61 6.33 12.04
C VAL A 119 7.58 7.37 10.92
#